data_AF-A0AAJ0JNV8-F1
#
_entry.id   AF-A0AAJ0JNV8-F1
#
_cell.length_a   1.000
_cell.length_b   1.000
_cell.length_c   1.000
_cell.angle_alpha   90.00
_cell.angle_beta   90.00
_cell.angle_gamma   90.00
#
_symmetry.space_group_name_H-M   'P 1'
#
loop_
_entity.id
_entity.type
_entity.pdbx_description
1 polymer ?
#
loop_
_entity_poly.entity_id
_entity_poly.type
_entity_poly.pdbx_seq_one_letter_code
_entity_poly.pdbx_strand_id
1 'polypeptide(L)'
;MTVYLGIFLAIIVLFQMIIGHLIRKIGFSYPVSIGLMFLPLGIGLFLLQITYYEQHYPNWEVPIGAKLRLKYMYLLTFFEYIALYVCFFVF
;
A
#
# COMPACT_ATOMS: atom_id res chain seq x y z
N MET A 1 4.28 -13.42 -21.40
CA MET A 1 4.67 -12.04 -21.04
C MET A 1 3.49 -11.06 -21.03
N THR A 2 2.77 -10.84 -22.14
CA THR A 2 1.63 -9.88 -22.17
C THR A 2 0.46 -10.25 -21.25
N VAL A 3 0.11 -11.54 -21.18
CA VAL A 3 -0.94 -12.04 -20.27
C VAL A 3 -0.56 -11.83 -18.80
N TYR A 4 0.67 -12.19 -18.41
CA TYR A 4 1.16 -12.05 -17.04
C TYR A 4 1.32 -10.59 -16.61
N LEU A 5 1.71 -9.71 -17.53
CA LEU A 5 1.68 -8.26 -17.30
C LEU A 5 0.25 -7.79 -17.00
N GLY A 6 -0.76 -8.24 -17.75
CA GLY A 6 -2.16 -7.90 -17.50
C GLY A 6 -2.65 -8.38 -16.13
N ILE A 7 -2.30 -9.62 -15.75
CA ILE A 7 -2.63 -10.19 -14.43
C ILE A 7 -1.96 -9.38 -13.32
N PHE A 8 -0.67 -9.07 -13.47
CA PHE A 8 0.08 -8.27 -12.51
C PHE A 8 -0.55 -6.88 -12.31
N LEU A 9 -0.89 -6.18 -13.40
CA LEU A 9 -1.54 -4.87 -13.32
C LEU A 9 -2.91 -4.95 -12.63
N ALA A 10 -3.69 -5.99 -12.89
CA ALA A 10 -4.98 -6.18 -12.22
C ALA A 10 -4.81 -6.38 -10.71
N ILE A 11 -3.80 -7.14 -10.28
CA ILE A 11 -3.46 -7.35 -8.86
C ILE A 11 -3.04 -6.03 -8.21
N ILE A 12 -2.13 -5.28 -8.85
CA ILE A 12 -1.68 -3.96 -8.36
C ILE A 12 -2.87 -3.01 -8.18
N VAL A 13 -3.75 -2.90 -9.18
CA VAL A 13 -4.92 -2.02 -9.09
C VAL A 13 -5.85 -2.45 -7.93
N LEU A 14 -6.10 -3.75 -7.78
CA LEU A 14 -6.95 -4.27 -6.71
C LEU A 14 -6.36 -3.96 -5.32
N PHE A 15 -5.07 -4.24 -5.11
CA PHE A 15 -4.42 -3.97 -3.82
C PHE A 15 -4.27 -2.48 -3.53
N GLN A 16 -3.93 -1.67 -4.53
CA GLN A 16 -3.87 -0.22 -4.37
C GLN A 16 -5.23 0.38 -4.00
N MET A 17 -6.34 -0.07 -4.59
CA MET A 17 -7.67 0.38 -4.17
C MET A 17 -7.96 0.08 -2.69
N ILE A 18 -7.57 -1.11 -2.21
CA ILE A 18 -7.74 -1.48 -0.79
C ILE A 18 -6.84 -0.61 0.10
N ILE A 19 -5.58 -0.40 -0.28
CA ILE A 19 -4.65 0.48 0.44
C ILE A 19 -5.19 1.91 0.50
N GLY A 20 -5.61 2.49 -0.63
CA GLY A 20 -6.21 3.83 -0.69
C GLY A 20 -7.44 3.97 0.21
N HIS A 21 -8.29 2.94 0.27
CA HIS A 21 -9.42 2.90 1.19
C HIS A 21 -8.99 2.89 2.66
N LEU A 22 -7.95 2.11 3.01
CA LEU A 22 -7.40 2.07 4.36
C LEU A 22 -6.76 3.42 4.75
N ILE A 23 -6.05 4.08 3.82
CA ILE A 23 -5.49 5.43 4.01
C ILE A 23 -6.61 6.43 4.30
N ARG A 24 -7.71 6.37 3.54
CA ARG A 24 -8.87 7.24 3.78
C ARG A 24 -9.44 7.05 5.19
N LYS A 25 -9.46 5.83 5.71
CA LYS A 25 -9.90 5.54 7.10
C LYS A 25 -8.97 6.10 8.18
N ILE A 26 -7.73 6.46 7.86
CA ILE A 26 -6.82 7.15 8.80
C ILE A 26 -7.28 8.60 9.03
N GLY A 27 -8.00 9.20 8.07
CA GLY A 27 -8.50 10.58 8.17
C GLY A 27 -7.99 11.50 7.06
N PHE A 28 -7.12 11.01 6.17
CA PHE A 28 -6.62 11.76 5.02
C PHE A 28 -7.72 12.17 4.06
N SER A 29 -7.59 13.34 3.42
CA SER A 29 -8.52 13.79 2.39
C SER A 29 -8.53 12.83 1.18
N TYR A 30 -9.61 12.87 0.39
CA TYR A 30 -9.72 12.07 -0.83
C TYR A 30 -8.56 12.28 -1.80
N PRO A 31 -8.15 13.54 -2.13
CA PRO A 31 -7.05 13.77 -3.05
C PRO A 31 -5.72 13.16 -2.58
N VAL A 32 -5.41 13.27 -1.28
CA VAL A 32 -4.18 12.69 -0.72
C VAL A 32 -4.23 11.16 -0.76
N SER A 33 -5.38 10.58 -0.40
CA SER A 33 -5.56 9.12 -0.42
C SER A 33 -5.41 8.55 -1.83
N ILE A 34 -5.99 9.24 -2.83
CA ILE A 34 -5.87 8.87 -4.24
C ILE A 34 -4.43 9.07 -4.74
N GLY A 35 -3.78 10.18 -4.37
CA GLY A 35 -2.39 10.44 -4.72
C GLY A 35 -1.43 9.35 -4.23
N LEU A 36 -1.58 8.93 -2.97
CA LEU A 36 -0.78 7.84 -2.39
C LEU A 36 -1.11 6.47 -3.00
N MET A 37 -2.37 6.23 -3.38
CA MET A 37 -2.80 5.02 -4.07
C MET A 37 -2.15 4.84 -5.46
N PHE A 38 -1.82 5.94 -6.15
CA PHE A 38 -1.13 5.87 -7.44
C PHE A 38 0.37 5.54 -7.35
N LEU A 39 0.89 5.33 -6.14
CA LEU A 39 2.29 5.00 -5.88
C LEU A 39 2.41 3.54 -5.39
N PRO A 40 2.36 2.56 -6.32
CA PRO A 40 2.32 1.14 -5.97
C PRO A 40 3.66 0.63 -5.40
N LEU A 41 3.70 -0.66 -5.09
CA LEU A 41 4.91 -1.35 -4.58
C LEU A 41 5.42 -0.69 -3.30
N GLY A 42 4.49 -0.23 -2.46
CA GLY A 42 4.80 0.35 -1.16
C GLY A 42 5.37 1.76 -1.18
N ILE A 43 5.56 2.40 -2.34
CA ILE A 43 6.12 3.76 -2.40
C ILE A 43 5.21 4.76 -1.66
N GLY A 44 3.90 4.74 -1.94
CA GLY A 44 2.93 5.59 -1.24
C GLY A 44 2.87 5.27 0.26
N LEU A 45 2.99 4.00 0.63
CA LEU A 45 2.99 3.57 2.03
C LEU A 45 4.25 4.03 2.78
N PHE A 46 5.41 4.01 2.12
CA PHE A 46 6.66 4.53 2.66
C PHE A 46 6.59 6.04 2.91
N LEU A 47 6.04 6.80 1.95
CA LEU A 47 5.79 8.23 2.15
C LEU A 47 4.85 8.49 3.32
N LEU A 48 3.77 7.71 3.45
CA LEU A 48 2.86 7.79 4.58
C LEU A 48 3.56 7.50 5.90
N GLN A 49 4.48 6.53 5.93
CA GLN A 49 5.25 6.20 7.12
C GLN A 49 6.08 7.41 7.59
N ILE A 50 6.92 7.96 6.71
CA ILE A 50 7.88 9.01 7.08
C ILE A 50 7.21 10.38 7.33
N THR A 51 6.17 10.71 6.56
CA THR A 51 5.55 12.05 6.60
C THR A 51 4.42 12.19 7.62
N TYR A 52 3.72 11.10 7.92
CA TYR A 52 2.59 11.13 8.85
C TYR A 52 2.93 10.37 10.12
N TYR A 53 3.17 9.09 9.97
CA TYR A 53 3.22 8.17 11.09
C TYR A 53 4.39 8.46 12.05
N GLU A 54 5.61 8.62 11.54
CA GLU A 54 6.79 8.92 12.36
C GLU A 54 6.73 10.32 12.98
N GLN A 55 6.07 11.27 12.30
CA GLN A 55 5.87 12.64 12.80
C GLN A 55 4.79 12.71 13.89
N HIS A 56 3.70 11.95 13.73
CA HIS A 56 2.54 11.99 14.63
C HIS A 56 2.66 11.05 15.83
N TYR A 57 3.46 9.98 15.71
CA TYR A 57 3.66 8.98 16.76
C TYR A 57 5.14 8.80 17.09
N PRO A 58 5.75 9.73 17.85
CA PRO A 58 7.11 9.58 18.35
C PRO A 58 7.30 8.25 19.08
N ASN A 59 8.48 7.64 18.96
CA ASN A 59 8.80 6.31 19.53
C ASN A 59 7.85 5.18 19.11
N TRP A 60 7.05 5.37 18.06
CA TRP A 60 6.16 4.35 17.52
C TRP A 60 5.02 3.90 18.44
N GLU A 61 4.56 4.83 19.29
CA GLU A 61 3.40 4.70 20.17
C GLU A 61 2.06 4.83 19.43
N VAL A 62 1.94 4.12 18.29
CA VAL A 62 0.74 4.12 17.44
C VAL A 62 -0.39 3.31 18.10
N PRO A 63 -1.61 3.84 18.21
CA PRO A 63 -2.78 3.10 18.71
C PRO A 63 -3.01 1.81 17.93
N ILE A 64 -3.48 0.77 18.62
CA ILE A 64 -3.54 -0.58 18.06
C ILE A 64 -4.35 -0.67 16.75
N GLY A 65 -5.44 0.09 16.65
CA GLY A 65 -6.28 0.13 15.46
C GLY A 65 -5.58 0.75 14.25
N ALA A 66 -4.75 1.78 14.44
CA ALA A 66 -3.95 2.37 13.38
C ALA A 66 -2.77 1.46 13.01
N LYS A 67 -2.15 0.79 14.00
CA LYS A 67 -1.09 -0.19 13.79
C LYS A 67 -1.57 -1.40 12.99
N LEU A 68 -2.78 -1.90 13.23
CA LEU A 68 -3.39 -2.99 12.45
C LEU A 68 -3.62 -2.60 10.99
N ARG A 69 -4.19 -1.42 10.73
CA ARG A 69 -4.38 -0.91 9.35
C ARG A 69 -3.05 -0.81 8.62
N LEU A 70 -2.02 -0.29 9.31
CA LEU A 70 -0.67 -0.18 8.78
C LEU A 70 -0.10 -1.56 8.41
N LYS A 71 -0.23 -2.55 9.29
CA LYS A 71 0.17 -3.95 9.02
C LYS A 71 -0.54 -4.54 7.80
N TYR A 72 -1.85 -4.32 7.65
CA TYR A 72 -2.57 -4.81 6.48
C TYR A 72 -2.10 -4.16 5.18
N MET A 73 -1.81 -2.86 5.18
CA MET A 73 -1.25 -2.20 3.99
C MET A 73 0.13 -2.79 3.63
N TYR A 74 1.02 -3.03 4.60
CA TYR A 74 2.30 -3.70 4.31
C TYR A 74 2.13 -5.12 3.79
N LEU A 75 1.16 -5.88 4.32
CA LEU A 75 0.89 -7.24 3.86
C LEU A 75 0.40 -7.25 2.41
N LEU A 76 -0.47 -6.31 2.04
CA LEU A 76 -0.91 -6.14 0.65
C LEU A 76 0.26 -5.79 -0.28
N THR A 77 1.10 -4.82 0.11
CA THR A 77 2.33 -4.50 -0.61
C THR A 77 3.25 -5.71 -0.77
N PHE A 78 3.39 -6.54 0.27
CA PHE A 78 4.18 -7.76 0.18
C PHE A 78 3.62 -8.73 -0.88
N PHE A 79 2.30 -8.87 -0.97
CA PHE A 79 1.67 -9.65 -2.04
C PHE A 79 1.84 -9.03 -3.43
N GLU A 80 1.96 -7.70 -3.56
CA GLU A 80 2.34 -7.07 -4.84
C GLU A 80 3.72 -7.53 -5.30
N TYR A 81 4.69 -7.63 -4.39
CA TYR A 81 6.03 -8.13 -4.71
C TYR A 81 6.04 -9.63 -5.03
N ILE A 82 5.24 -10.44 -4.34
CA ILE A 82 5.04 -11.85 -4.72
C ILE A 82 4.48 -11.93 -6.14
N ALA A 83 3.46 -11.13 -6.47
CA ALA A 83 2.87 -11.12 -7.80
C ALA A 83 3.88 -10.69 -8.86
N LEU A 84 4.70 -9.68 -8.59
CA LEU A 84 5.81 -9.26 -9.46
C LEU A 84 6.78 -10.41 -9.72
N TYR A 85 7.23 -11.07 -8.65
CA TYR A 85 8.18 -12.18 -8.78
C TYR A 85 7.59 -13.33 -9.60
N VAL A 86 6.38 -13.76 -9.25
CA VAL A 86 5.72 -14.90 -9.91
C VAL A 86 5.40 -14.59 -11.38
N CYS A 87 4.87 -13.40 -11.69
CA CYS A 87 4.44 -13.06 -13.05
C CYS A 87 5.58 -12.80 -14.04
N PHE A 88 6.78 -12.42 -13.57
CA PHE A 88 7.89 -12.03 -14.44
C PHE A 88 9.13 -12.91 -14.35
N PHE A 89 9.30 -13.65 -13.25
CA PHE A 89 10.51 -14.44 -13.01
C PHE A 89 10.24 -15.95 -12.87
N VAL A 90 8.97 -16.36 -12.68
CA VAL A 90 8.58 -17.78 -12.63
C VAL A 90 7.89 -18.23 -13.91
N PHE A 91 7.01 -17.39 -14.48
CA PHE A 91 6.23 -17.65 -15.69
C PHE A 91 6.63 -16.77 -16.87
#